data_AF-A0A5S3YPI8-F1
#
_entry.id   AF-A0A5S3YPI8-F1
#
_cell.length_a   1.000
_cell.length_b   1.000
_cell.length_c   1.000
_cell.angle_alpha   90.00
_cell.angle_beta   90.00
_cell.angle_gamma   90.00
#
_symmetry.space_group_name_H-M   'P 1'
#
loop_
_entity.id
_entity.type
_entity.pdbx_description
1 polymer ?
#
loop_
_entity_poly.entity_id
_entity_poly.type
_entity_poly.pdbx_seq_one_letter_code
_entity_poly.pdbx_strand_id
1 'polypeptide(L)'
;MKLILPFVIFAVSFNVKSYQPISFEEFVSECTSDLAKFARYKRHCSSYLFGYLDASKSNSKYSNCLSKETPETLLEKLKLLLVNNTKLGKYKFNDGLKESVANICKKSTNKVVNADK
;
A
#
# COMPACT_ATOMS: atom_id res chain seq x y z
N MET A 1 25.61 50.85 8.72
CA MET A 1 24.89 50.57 7.45
C MET A 1 24.04 49.33 7.63
N LYS A 2 22.83 49.37 7.09
CA LYS A 2 21.76 48.36 7.16
C LYS A 2 22.18 47.06 6.45
N LEU A 3 21.99 45.92 7.08
CA LEU A 3 21.93 44.61 6.42
C LEU A 3 20.98 43.69 7.20
N ILE A 4 19.72 44.14 7.29
CA ILE A 4 18.58 43.30 7.69
C ILE A 4 18.10 42.66 6.39
N LEU A 5 18.57 41.45 6.05
CA LEU A 5 17.91 40.46 5.18
C LEU A 5 18.95 39.39 4.83
N PRO A 6 18.93 38.23 5.51
CA PRO A 6 18.41 37.08 4.77
C PRO A 6 17.53 36.14 5.61
N PHE A 7 17.18 36.50 6.84
CA PHE A 7 16.45 35.59 7.75
C PHE A 7 15.00 35.28 7.36
N VAL A 8 14.43 35.96 6.36
CA VAL A 8 13.05 35.75 5.92
C VAL A 8 12.94 34.65 4.84
N ILE A 9 14.05 34.22 4.23
CA ILE A 9 14.02 33.27 3.10
C ILE A 9 14.05 31.81 3.58
N PHE A 10 14.45 31.55 4.83
CA PHE A 10 14.43 30.19 5.40
C PHE A 10 13.04 29.73 5.90
N ALA A 11 12.06 30.64 6.01
CA ALA A 11 10.73 30.31 6.52
C ALA A 11 9.79 29.68 5.47
N VAL A 12 10.21 29.64 4.20
CA VAL A 12 9.38 29.11 3.09
C VAL A 12 9.79 27.71 2.65
N SER A 13 10.82 27.13 3.27
CA SER A 13 11.37 25.85 2.85
C SER A 13 10.65 24.71 3.57
N PHE A 14 9.64 24.17 2.88
CA PHE A 14 9.16 22.79 3.04
C PHE A 14 8.23 22.51 4.23
N ASN A 15 7.10 23.23 4.29
CA ASN A 15 5.84 22.56 4.65
C ASN A 15 5.42 21.64 3.49
N VAL A 16 6.25 20.64 3.17
CA VAL A 16 5.74 19.48 2.44
C VAL A 16 4.75 18.89 3.43
N LYS A 17 3.45 19.02 3.15
CA LYS A 17 2.41 18.24 3.81
C LYS A 17 2.90 16.80 3.73
N SER A 18 3.53 16.33 4.82
CA SER A 18 3.82 14.92 5.02
C SER A 18 2.51 14.24 4.71
N TYR A 19 2.51 13.41 3.65
CA TYR A 19 1.38 12.63 3.18
C TYR A 19 0.54 12.26 4.40
N GLN A 20 -0.69 12.80 4.49
CA GLN A 20 -1.58 12.45 5.60
C GLN A 20 -1.64 10.92 5.65
N PRO A 21 -1.61 10.31 6.85
CA PRO A 21 -1.67 8.86 6.94
C PRO A 21 -3.03 8.40 6.40
N ILE A 22 -3.06 8.04 5.12
CA ILE A 22 -4.21 7.49 4.44
C ILE A 22 -4.61 6.20 5.15
N SER A 23 -5.91 6.02 5.37
CA SER A 23 -6.41 4.77 5.93
C SER A 23 -6.28 3.65 4.89
N PHE A 24 -6.24 2.40 5.36
CA PHE A 24 -6.18 1.26 4.47
C PHE A 24 -7.42 1.18 3.55
N GLU A 25 -8.59 1.51 4.09
CA GLU A 25 -9.84 1.59 3.32
C GLU A 25 -9.80 2.68 2.26
N GLU A 26 -9.33 3.89 2.61
CA GLU A 26 -9.23 5.01 1.70
C GLU A 26 -8.28 4.69 0.53
N PHE A 27 -7.11 4.09 0.81
CA PHE A 27 -6.21 3.64 -0.25
C PHE A 27 -6.88 2.63 -1.19
N VAL A 28 -7.49 1.58 -0.64
CA VAL A 28 -8.12 0.52 -1.46
C VAL A 28 -9.29 1.08 -2.25
N SER A 29 -10.09 1.96 -1.65
CA SER A 29 -11.21 2.64 -2.30
C SER A 29 -10.72 3.55 -3.43
N GLU A 30 -9.73 4.40 -3.21
CA GLU A 30 -9.15 5.24 -4.26
C GLU A 30 -8.64 4.40 -5.43
N CYS A 31 -7.93 3.30 -5.13
CA CYS A 31 -7.36 2.41 -6.13
C CYS A 31 -8.39 1.54 -6.88
N THR A 32 -9.63 1.45 -6.40
CA THR A 32 -10.70 0.64 -7.02
C THR A 32 -11.90 1.48 -7.48
N SER A 33 -11.91 2.77 -7.18
CA SER A 33 -12.94 3.72 -7.58
C SER A 33 -12.93 4.01 -9.09
N ASP A 34 -13.98 4.67 -9.58
CA ASP A 34 -14.00 5.20 -10.94
C ASP A 34 -12.86 6.21 -11.20
N LEU A 35 -12.29 6.82 -10.16
CA LEU A 35 -11.12 7.68 -10.29
C LEU A 35 -9.86 6.89 -10.69
N ALA A 36 -9.80 5.59 -10.40
CA ALA A 36 -8.73 4.70 -10.85
C ALA A 36 -8.74 4.50 -12.38
N LYS A 37 -9.79 4.94 -13.09
CA LYS A 37 -9.81 5.01 -14.56
C LYS A 37 -8.90 6.12 -15.10
N PHE A 38 -8.59 7.13 -14.29
CA PHE A 38 -7.64 8.17 -14.66
C PHE A 38 -6.20 7.68 -14.50
N ALA A 39 -5.39 7.86 -15.55
CA ALA A 39 -4.03 7.35 -15.62
C ALA A 39 -3.14 7.75 -14.42
N ARG A 40 -3.36 8.94 -13.83
CA ARG A 40 -2.62 9.42 -12.65
C ARG A 40 -2.86 8.55 -11.42
N TYR A 41 -4.11 8.24 -11.10
CA TYR A 41 -4.49 7.45 -9.92
C TYR A 41 -4.14 5.97 -10.10
N LYS A 42 -4.38 5.43 -11.30
CA LYS A 42 -3.92 4.08 -11.67
C LYS A 42 -2.42 3.93 -11.48
N ARG A 43 -1.63 4.90 -11.98
CA ARG A 43 -0.17 4.89 -11.86
C ARG A 43 0.27 5.00 -10.40
N HIS A 44 -0.40 5.79 -9.57
CA HIS A 44 -0.08 5.90 -8.15
C HIS A 44 -0.23 4.55 -7.42
N CYS A 45 -1.39 3.91 -7.57
CA CYS A 45 -1.69 2.62 -6.93
C CYS A 45 -0.79 1.48 -7.41
N SER A 46 -0.68 1.30 -8.73
CA SER A 46 0.15 0.25 -9.30
C SER A 46 1.63 0.45 -8.96
N SER A 47 2.14 1.68 -8.97
CA SER A 47 3.56 1.94 -8.64
C SER A 47 3.87 1.64 -7.17
N TYR A 48 2.97 1.99 -6.25
CA TYR A 48 3.17 1.69 -4.83
C TYR A 48 3.19 0.18 -4.57
N LEU A 49 2.16 -0.54 -5.05
CA LEU A 49 2.06 -1.98 -4.86
C LEU A 49 3.19 -2.72 -5.58
N PHE A 50 3.64 -2.22 -6.74
CA PHE A 50 4.83 -2.72 -7.40
C PHE A 50 6.07 -2.59 -6.52
N GLY A 51 6.33 -1.40 -5.96
CA GLY A 51 7.46 -1.16 -5.06
C GLY A 51 7.40 -2.04 -3.81
N TYR A 52 6.19 -2.24 -3.26
CA TYR A 52 5.99 -3.15 -2.12
C TYR A 52 6.34 -4.61 -2.47
N LEU A 53 5.86 -5.10 -3.61
CA LEU A 53 6.14 -6.46 -4.08
C LEU A 53 7.62 -6.65 -4.37
N ASP A 54 8.25 -5.67 -5.01
CA ASP A 54 9.68 -5.70 -5.32
C ASP A 54 10.54 -5.75 -4.06
N ALA A 55 10.24 -4.89 -3.08
CA ALA A 55 10.92 -4.93 -1.77
C ALA A 55 10.68 -6.25 -1.02
N SER A 56 9.49 -6.84 -1.17
CA SER A 56 9.12 -8.08 -0.49
C SER A 56 9.79 -9.34 -1.07
N LYS A 57 10.23 -9.30 -2.33
CA LYS A 57 10.95 -10.41 -2.98
C LYS A 57 12.34 -10.63 -2.36
N SER A 58 13.01 -9.55 -1.98
CA SER A 58 14.41 -9.60 -1.56
C SER A 58 14.61 -9.88 -0.07
N ASN A 59 13.61 -9.63 0.80
CA ASN A 59 13.81 -9.75 2.25
C ASN A 59 12.52 -9.88 3.09
N SER A 60 11.52 -10.65 2.64
CA SER A 60 10.34 -10.92 3.46
C SER A 60 10.12 -12.42 3.67
N LYS A 61 9.60 -12.78 4.85
CA LYS A 61 9.08 -14.13 5.13
C LYS A 61 7.92 -14.56 4.20
N TYR A 62 7.43 -13.64 3.38
CA TYR A 62 6.34 -13.85 2.43
C TYR A 62 6.83 -13.86 0.97
N SER A 63 8.14 -13.82 0.71
CA SER A 63 8.72 -13.76 -0.64
C SER A 63 8.15 -14.82 -1.59
N ASN A 64 8.09 -16.08 -1.15
CA ASN A 64 7.54 -17.19 -1.94
C ASN A 64 6.05 -17.08 -2.23
N CYS A 65 5.28 -16.51 -1.30
CA CYS A 65 3.85 -16.27 -1.49
C CYS A 65 3.62 -15.10 -2.46
N LEU A 66 4.37 -14.01 -2.28
CA LEU A 66 4.22 -12.77 -3.03
C LEU A 66 4.89 -12.79 -4.40
N SER A 67 5.79 -13.75 -4.67
CA SER A 67 6.51 -13.84 -5.95
C SER A 67 5.59 -14.07 -7.16
N LYS A 68 4.40 -14.62 -6.93
CA LYS A 68 3.36 -14.87 -7.94
C LYS A 68 2.36 -13.73 -8.08
N GLU A 69 2.45 -12.71 -7.23
CA GLU A 69 1.52 -11.59 -7.23
C GLU A 69 2.00 -10.48 -8.17
N THR A 70 1.03 -9.81 -8.77
CA THR A 70 1.16 -8.53 -9.48
C THR A 70 0.48 -7.43 -8.67
N PRO A 71 0.75 -6.14 -8.94
CA PRO A 71 0.03 -5.05 -8.28
C PRO A 71 -1.50 -5.21 -8.35
N GLU A 72 -2.02 -5.63 -9.50
CA GLU A 72 -3.46 -5.80 -9.75
C GLU A 72 -4.03 -6.97 -8.94
N THR A 73 -3.37 -8.13 -8.98
CA THR A 73 -3.83 -9.32 -8.24
C THR A 73 -3.72 -9.15 -6.73
N LEU A 74 -2.70 -8.43 -6.25
CA LEU A 74 -2.60 -8.01 -4.86
C LEU A 74 -3.74 -7.06 -4.50
N LEU A 75 -4.01 -6.02 -5.30
CA LEU A 75 -5.09 -5.06 -5.04
C LEU A 75 -6.46 -5.74 -4.93
N GLU A 76 -6.78 -6.67 -5.83
CA GLU A 76 -8.03 -7.44 -5.75
C GLU A 76 -8.14 -8.25 -4.45
N LYS A 77 -7.05 -8.85 -3.98
CA LYS A 77 -7.03 -9.56 -2.70
C LYS A 77 -7.18 -8.62 -1.50
N LEU A 78 -6.58 -7.43 -1.55
CA LEU A 78 -6.76 -6.40 -0.51
C LEU A 78 -8.22 -5.95 -0.44
N LYS A 79 -8.85 -5.71 -1.60
CA LYS A 79 -10.29 -5.40 -1.69
C LYS A 79 -11.16 -6.48 -1.08
N LEU A 80 -10.94 -7.75 -1.45
CA LEU A 80 -11.68 -8.87 -0.89
C LEU A 80 -11.50 -9.02 0.62
N LEU A 81 -10.30 -8.77 1.14
CA LEU A 81 -10.06 -8.79 2.59
C LEU A 81 -10.77 -7.67 3.33
N LEU A 82 -10.78 -6.46 2.75
CA LEU A 82 -11.47 -5.31 3.33
C LEU A 82 -12.98 -5.54 3.43
N VAL A 83 -13.59 -6.11 2.38
CA VAL A 83 -15.03 -6.51 2.39
C VAL A 83 -15.32 -7.53 3.49
N ASN A 84 -14.43 -8.50 3.69
CA ASN A 84 -14.63 -9.58 4.67
C ASN A 84 -14.27 -9.18 6.11
N ASN A 85 -13.46 -8.14 6.29
CA ASN A 85 -13.04 -7.64 7.60
C ASN A 85 -12.89 -6.12 7.58
N THR A 86 -14.02 -5.43 7.79
CA THR A 86 -14.11 -3.97 7.79
C THR A 86 -13.24 -3.30 8.87
N LYS A 87 -12.81 -4.02 9.91
CA LYS A 87 -11.88 -3.48 10.92
C LYS A 87 -10.51 -3.15 10.33
N LEU A 88 -10.07 -3.88 9.29
CA LEU A 88 -8.82 -3.60 8.57
C LEU A 88 -8.82 -2.19 7.96
N GLY A 89 -10.00 -1.70 7.56
CA GLY A 89 -10.14 -0.38 6.93
C GLY A 89 -9.69 0.78 7.79
N LYS A 90 -9.84 0.65 9.12
CA LYS A 90 -9.49 1.68 10.10
C LYS A 90 -7.99 1.79 10.36
N TYR A 91 -7.19 0.83 9.92
CA TYR A 91 -5.75 0.89 10.12
C TYR A 91 -5.11 1.93 9.21
N LYS A 92 -3.95 2.44 9.65
CA LYS A 92 -3.04 3.13 8.74
C LYS A 92 -2.69 2.17 7.62
N PHE A 93 -2.60 2.69 6.40
CA PHE A 93 -2.39 1.88 5.21
C PHE A 93 -1.26 0.84 5.33
N ASN A 94 -0.10 1.24 5.86
CA ASN A 94 1.04 0.32 6.02
C ASN A 94 0.74 -0.86 6.96
N ASP A 95 0.01 -0.61 8.05
CA ASP A 95 -0.33 -1.65 9.03
C ASP A 95 -1.42 -2.57 8.46
N GLY A 96 -2.45 -1.99 7.82
CA GLY A 96 -3.49 -2.75 7.12
C GLY A 96 -2.94 -3.61 5.98
N LEU A 97 -1.94 -3.11 5.23
CA LEU A 97 -1.26 -3.85 4.17
C LEU A 97 -0.45 -5.03 4.74
N LYS A 98 0.33 -4.82 5.81
CA LYS A 98 1.09 -5.89 6.48
C LYS A 98 0.18 -7.00 7.00
N GLU A 99 -0.92 -6.63 7.67
CA GLU A 99 -1.88 -7.61 8.18
C GLU A 99 -2.58 -8.35 7.05
N SER A 100 -2.98 -7.63 5.99
CA SER A 100 -3.62 -8.24 4.82
C SER A 100 -2.69 -9.23 4.12
N VAL A 101 -1.43 -8.88 3.90
CA VAL A 101 -0.41 -9.77 3.32
C VAL A 101 -0.21 -11.01 4.19
N ALA A 102 -0.16 -10.85 5.51
CA ALA A 102 -0.09 -12.00 6.42
C ALA A 102 -1.29 -12.94 6.24
N ASN A 103 -2.50 -12.39 6.09
CA ASN A 103 -3.72 -13.19 5.85
C ASN A 103 -3.74 -13.87 4.48
N ILE A 104 -3.33 -13.17 3.41
CA ILE A 104 -3.20 -13.72 2.05
C ILE A 104 -2.23 -14.91 2.06
N CYS A 105 -1.06 -14.73 2.66
CA CYS A 105 -0.01 -15.72 2.62
C CYS A 105 -0.25 -16.92 3.55
N LYS A 106 -0.90 -16.73 4.70
CA LYS A 106 -1.36 -17.85 5.55
C LYS A 106 -2.35 -18.76 4.81
N LYS A 107 -3.29 -18.18 4.06
CA LYS A 107 -4.24 -18.97 3.25
C LYS A 107 -3.56 -19.73 2.11
N SER A 108 -2.50 -19.18 1.54
CA SER A 108 -1.70 -19.87 0.51
C SER A 108 -1.01 -21.12 1.06
N THR A 109 -0.47 -21.06 2.28
CA THR A 109 0.19 -22.22 2.93
C THR A 109 -0.78 -23.38 3.20
N ASN A 110 -2.01 -23.07 3.64
CA ASN A 110 -3.02 -24.10 3.90
C ASN A 110 -3.58 -24.77 2.62
N LYS A 111 -3.46 -24.13 1.46
CA LYS A 111 -3.86 -24.76 0.17
C LYS A 111 -2.82 -25.77 -0.32
N VAL A 112 -1.54 -25.58 -0.03
CA VAL A 112 -0.48 -26.52 -0.43
C VAL A 112 -0.62 -27.83 0.34
N VAL A 113 -0.94 -27.79 1.64
CA VAL A 113 -1.09 -29.00 2.47
C VAL A 113 -2.28 -29.87 2.07
N ASN A 114 -3.30 -29.31 1.41
CA ASN A 114 -4.51 -30.03 0.99
C ASN A 114 -4.50 -30.46 -0.50
N ALA A 115 -3.44 -30.16 -1.26
CA ALA A 115 -3.33 -30.60 -2.66
C ALA A 115 -2.52 -31.90 -2.82
N ASP A 116 -1.91 -32.39 -1.73
CA ASP A 116 -1.13 -33.64 -1.65
C ASP A 116 -1.88 -34.75 -0.88
N LYS A 117 -3.23 -34.74 -0.89
CA LYS A 117 -4.05 -35.76 -0.21
C LYS A 117 -5.10 -36.38 -1.12
#